data_AF-A0A1H3D2Z8-F1
#
_entry.id   AF-A0A1H3D2Z8-F1
#
_cell.length_a   1.000
_cell.length_b   1.000
_cell.length_c   1.000
_cell.angle_alpha   90.00
_cell.angle_beta   90.00
_cell.angle_gamma   90.00
#
_symmetry.space_group_name_H-M   'P 1'
#
loop_
_entity.id
_entity.type
_entity.pdbx_description
1 polymer ?
#
loop_
_entity_poly.entity_id
_entity_poly.type
_entity_poly.pdbx_seq_one_letter_code
_entity_poly.pdbx_strand_id
1 'polypeptide(L)'
;MDREYSNAFRYMNKNLKGEDINMLSPLQLAYIGDAVYELCIRTYLLNKGTPVKKLHSETIQYVKAKAQSNILHALKNLLTEEEKSLVRRGRNAKPKSIPKNAELMDYKYATGFESLIGYLYLTGQDNRIIELFDKIISLPMES
;
A
#
# COMPACT_ATOMS: atom_id res chain seq x y z
N MET A 1 -2.20 20.87 15.49
CA MET A 1 -0.79 21.10 15.14
C MET A 1 -0.61 20.47 13.78
N ASP A 2 -0.84 21.26 12.73
CA ASP A 2 -0.82 20.76 11.35
C ASP A 2 0.63 20.42 11.00
N ARG A 3 0.92 19.12 10.88
CA ARG A 3 2.22 18.69 10.36
C ARG A 3 2.16 18.88 8.86
N GLU A 4 2.81 19.93 8.38
CA GLU A 4 3.09 20.09 6.96
C GLU A 4 4.14 19.04 6.57
N TYR A 5 3.69 17.90 6.03
CA TYR A 5 4.58 16.82 5.63
C TYR A 5 5.27 17.18 4.32
N SER A 6 6.46 17.77 4.40
CA SER A 6 7.35 17.86 3.24
C SER A 6 7.91 16.47 2.92
N ASN A 7 7.44 15.86 1.83
CA ASN A 7 7.91 14.54 1.39
C ASN A 7 9.06 14.70 0.40
N ALA A 8 10.29 14.58 0.89
CA ALA A 8 11.53 14.68 0.11
C ALA A 8 11.53 13.79 -1.16
N PHE A 9 10.89 12.61 -1.09
CA PHE A 9 10.88 11.65 -2.20
C PHE A 9 10.00 12.08 -3.36
N ARG A 10 8.93 12.84 -3.11
CA ARG A 10 8.08 13.37 -4.20
C ARG A 10 8.77 14.41 -5.06
N TYR A 11 9.78 15.11 -4.55
CA TYR A 11 10.56 16.05 -5.35
C TYR A 11 11.39 15.38 -6.46
N MET A 12 11.55 14.05 -6.42
CA MET A 12 12.13 13.30 -7.54
C MET A 12 11.19 13.23 -8.75
N ASN A 13 9.88 13.37 -8.52
CA ASN A 13 8.90 13.51 -9.59
C ASN A 13 8.90 14.96 -10.11
N LYS A 14 9.60 15.19 -11.22
CA LYS A 14 9.69 16.51 -11.86
C LYS A 14 8.63 16.75 -12.94
N ASN A 15 7.98 15.69 -13.43
CA ASN A 15 7.21 15.73 -14.67
C ASN A 15 5.80 15.15 -14.58
N LEU A 16 5.52 14.18 -13.71
CA LEU A 16 4.17 13.60 -13.60
C LEU A 16 3.25 14.58 -12.87
N LYS A 17 2.20 15.04 -13.55
CA LYS A 17 1.13 15.87 -13.00
C LYS A 17 -0.10 15.01 -12.69
N GLY A 18 -1.12 15.60 -12.04
CA GLY A 18 -2.33 14.88 -11.60
C GLY A 18 -3.01 14.06 -12.70
N GLU A 19 -3.13 14.60 -13.92
CA GLU A 19 -3.69 13.88 -15.07
C GLU A 19 -2.83 12.69 -15.50
N ASP A 20 -1.49 12.82 -15.50
CA ASP A 20 -0.57 11.74 -15.83
C ASP A 20 -0.66 10.59 -14.82
N ILE A 21 -0.81 10.93 -13.54
CA ILE A 21 -0.95 9.94 -12.45
C ILE A 21 -2.23 9.12 -12.64
N ASN A 22 -3.32 9.74 -13.06
CA ASN A 22 -4.58 9.04 -13.36
C ASN A 22 -4.47 8.06 -14.54
N MET A 23 -3.52 8.31 -15.46
CA MET A 23 -3.24 7.47 -16.62
C MET A 23 -2.24 6.34 -16.34
N LEU A 24 -1.56 6.34 -15.19
CA LEU A 24 -0.65 5.26 -14.83
C LEU A 24 -1.38 3.92 -14.77
N SER A 25 -0.74 2.88 -15.30
CA SER A 25 -1.27 1.53 -15.18
C SER A 25 -1.28 1.09 -13.71
N PRO A 26 -2.19 0.21 -13.30
CA PRO A 26 -2.23 -0.25 -11.92
C PRO A 26 -0.93 -0.91 -11.46
N LEU A 27 -0.18 -1.57 -12.35
CA LEU A 27 1.12 -2.15 -12.02
C LEU A 27 2.20 -1.09 -11.75
N GLN A 28 2.14 0.07 -12.42
CA GLN A 28 3.05 1.19 -12.12
C GLN A 28 2.72 1.81 -10.77
N LEU A 29 1.43 1.94 -10.44
CA LEU A 29 0.99 2.41 -9.13
C LEU A 29 1.38 1.42 -8.03
N ALA A 30 1.15 0.12 -8.25
CA ALA A 30 1.53 -0.93 -7.31
C ALA A 30 3.05 -0.94 -7.04
N TYR A 31 3.87 -0.76 -8.09
CA TYR A 31 5.32 -0.73 -7.97
C TYR A 31 5.82 0.32 -6.95
N ILE A 32 5.30 1.55 -7.01
CA ILE A 32 5.68 2.59 -6.03
C ILE A 32 4.95 2.40 -4.69
N GLY A 33 3.71 1.92 -4.72
CA GLY A 33 2.90 1.69 -3.53
C GLY A 33 3.46 0.63 -2.60
N ASP A 34 4.02 -0.46 -3.14
CA ASP A 34 4.75 -1.48 -2.39
C ASP A 34 5.91 -0.87 -1.58
N ALA A 35 6.76 -0.07 -2.25
CA ALA A 35 7.87 0.60 -1.59
C ALA A 35 7.43 1.59 -0.49
N VAL A 36 6.35 2.34 -0.74
CA VAL A 36 5.79 3.27 0.25
C VAL A 36 5.24 2.51 1.46
N TYR A 37 4.46 1.45 1.24
CA TYR A 37 3.88 0.66 2.32
C TYR A 37 4.94 -0.08 3.15
N GLU A 38 5.94 -0.67 2.50
CA GLU A 38 7.10 -1.30 3.14
C GLU A 38 7.81 -0.29 4.07
N LEU A 39 8.03 0.95 3.59
CA LEU A 39 8.66 1.99 4.38
C LEU A 39 7.81 2.40 5.59
N CYS A 40 6.48 2.52 5.43
CA CYS A 40 5.56 2.79 6.53
C CYS A 40 5.67 1.72 7.63
N ILE A 41 5.61 0.43 7.25
CA ILE A 41 5.70 -0.68 8.20
C ILE A 41 7.06 -0.72 8.88
N ARG A 42 8.17 -0.61 8.14
CA ARG A 42 9.51 -0.59 8.73
C ARG A 42 9.69 0.57 9.71
N THR A 43 9.18 1.75 9.36
CA THR A 43 9.23 2.94 10.24
C THR A 43 8.41 2.72 11.52
N TYR A 44 7.22 2.14 11.40
CA TYR A 44 6.38 1.79 12.55
C TYR A 44 7.05 0.78 13.48
N LEU A 45 7.64 -0.30 12.95
CA LEU A 45 8.31 -1.32 13.75
C LEU A 45 9.54 -0.77 14.48
N LEU A 46 10.31 0.11 13.82
CA LEU A 46 11.40 0.84 14.47
C LEU A 46 10.89 1.73 15.60
N ASN A 47 9.81 2.50 15.35
CA ASN A 47 9.20 3.37 16.35
C ASN A 47 8.63 2.58 17.55
N LYS A 48 8.13 1.37 17.31
CA LYS A 48 7.65 0.44 18.35
C LYS A 48 8.79 -0.15 19.20
N GLY A 49 10.05 0.03 18.79
CA GLY A 49 11.20 -0.57 19.46
C GLY A 49 11.34 -2.06 19.20
N THR A 50 10.84 -2.56 18.05
CA THR A 50 11.00 -3.98 17.68
C THR A 50 12.48 -4.35 17.63
N PRO A 51 12.91 -5.45 18.30
CA PRO A 51 14.30 -5.89 18.29
C PRO A 51 14.82 -6.15 16.87
N VAL A 52 16.07 -5.78 16.59
CA VAL A 52 16.69 -5.93 15.24
C VAL A 52 16.53 -7.33 14.67
N LYS A 53 16.69 -8.37 15.51
CA LYS A 53 16.54 -9.78 15.12
C LYS A 53 15.12 -10.16 14.68
N LYS A 54 14.10 -9.36 15.00
CA LYS A 54 12.69 -9.59 14.67
C LYS A 54 12.16 -8.67 13.57
N LEU A 55 12.85 -7.57 13.24
CA LEU A 55 12.37 -6.58 12.28
C LEU A 55 11.95 -7.20 10.94
N HIS A 56 12.80 -8.07 10.38
CA HIS A 56 12.50 -8.72 9.11
C HIS A 56 11.27 -9.64 9.19
N SER A 57 11.23 -10.53 10.18
CA SER A 57 10.12 -11.46 10.36
C SER A 57 8.80 -10.75 10.67
N GLU A 58 8.83 -9.66 11.45
CA GLU A 58 7.64 -8.86 11.74
C GLU A 58 7.18 -8.09 10.51
N THR A 59 8.10 -7.51 9.73
CA THR A 59 7.77 -6.82 8.46
C THR A 59 7.03 -7.75 7.51
N ILE A 60 7.54 -8.98 7.31
CA ILE A 60 6.92 -10.00 6.46
C ILE A 60 5.45 -10.25 6.82
N GLN A 61 5.08 -10.18 8.11
CA GLN A 61 3.69 -10.41 8.52
C GLN A 61 2.72 -9.36 8.01
N TYR A 62 3.19 -8.16 7.66
CA TYR A 62 2.36 -7.09 7.10
C TYR A 62 2.41 -7.03 5.57
N VAL A 63 3.55 -7.37 4.97
CA VAL A 63 3.84 -7.04 3.57
C VAL A 63 3.68 -8.24 2.62
N LYS A 64 3.58 -9.47 3.14
CA LYS A 64 3.27 -10.65 2.30
C LYS A 64 1.89 -10.50 1.64
N ALA A 65 1.73 -11.01 0.42
CA ALA A 65 0.49 -10.87 -0.37
C ALA A 65 -0.77 -11.29 0.40
N LYS A 66 -0.69 -12.36 1.19
CA LYS A 66 -1.81 -12.82 2.04
C LYS A 66 -2.23 -11.77 3.07
N ALA A 67 -1.26 -11.14 3.73
CA ALA A 67 -1.52 -10.13 4.75
C ALA A 67 -2.14 -8.88 4.12
N GLN A 68 -1.59 -8.41 3.01
CA GLN A 68 -2.14 -7.28 2.26
C GLN A 68 -3.56 -7.54 1.75
N SER A 69 -3.83 -8.76 1.29
CA SER A 69 -5.18 -9.22 0.90
C SER A 69 -6.17 -9.11 2.07
N ASN A 70 -5.82 -9.66 3.23
CA ASN A 70 -6.63 -9.58 4.45
C ASN A 70 -6.84 -8.13 4.91
N ILE A 71 -5.78 -7.32 4.89
CA ILE A 71 -5.84 -5.89 5.22
C ILE A 71 -6.83 -5.16 4.31
N LEU A 72 -6.73 -5.36 3.00
CA LEU A 72 -7.63 -4.72 2.05
C LEU A 72 -9.09 -5.12 2.27
N HIS A 73 -9.34 -6.39 2.62
CA HIS A 73 -10.67 -6.85 3.01
C HIS A 73 -11.19 -6.14 4.26
N ALA A 74 -10.35 -5.93 5.28
CA ALA A 74 -10.71 -5.21 6.49
C ALA A 74 -10.97 -3.71 6.22
N LEU A 75 -10.23 -3.10 5.30
CA LEU A 75 -10.39 -1.69 4.94
C LEU A 75 -11.56 -1.41 3.99
N LYS A 76 -12.16 -2.44 3.35
CA LYS A 76 -13.13 -2.29 2.25
C LYS A 76 -14.25 -1.30 2.49
N ASN A 77 -14.79 -1.25 3.71
CA ASN A 77 -15.91 -0.37 4.07
C ASN A 77 -15.49 1.07 4.39
N LEU A 78 -14.19 1.30 4.62
CA LEU A 78 -13.61 2.62 4.85
C LEU A 78 -13.22 3.31 3.55
N LEU A 79 -13.10 2.56 2.45
CA LEU A 79 -12.69 3.11 1.16
C LEU A 79 -13.81 3.91 0.50
N THR A 80 -13.45 5.02 -0.14
CA THR A 80 -14.35 5.77 -1.02
C THR A 80 -14.63 4.99 -2.30
N GLU A 81 -15.64 5.40 -3.08
CA GLU A 81 -15.93 4.74 -4.37
C GLU A 81 -14.79 4.88 -5.38
N GLU A 82 -14.05 6.01 -5.35
CA GLU A 82 -12.85 6.21 -6.18
C GLU A 82 -11.74 5.22 -5.79
N GLU A 83 -11.47 5.08 -4.49
CA GLU A 83 -10.47 4.15 -3.97
C GLU A 83 -10.84 2.69 -4.27
N LYS A 84 -12.12 2.32 -4.13
CA LYS A 84 -12.61 0.99 -4.54
C LYS A 84 -12.41 0.75 -6.03
N SER A 85 -12.62 1.77 -6.87
CA SER A 85 -12.38 1.67 -8.31
C SER A 85 -10.89 1.44 -8.63
N LEU A 86 -9.99 2.17 -7.97
CA LEU A 86 -8.53 1.98 -8.05
C LEU A 86 -8.12 0.55 -7.67
N VAL A 87 -8.59 0.07 -6.52
CA VAL A 87 -8.34 -1.29 -6.04
C VAL A 87 -8.84 -2.32 -7.04
N ARG A 88 -10.05 -2.14 -7.58
CA ARG A 88 -10.62 -3.05 -8.58
C ARG A 88 -9.78 -3.09 -9.86
N ARG A 89 -9.24 -1.94 -10.31
CA ARG A 89 -8.33 -1.87 -11.47
C ARG A 89 -7.04 -2.63 -11.19
N GLY A 90 -6.43 -2.46 -10.01
CA GLY A 90 -5.22 -3.19 -9.59
C GLY A 90 -5.44 -4.70 -9.54
N ARG A 91 -6.54 -5.15 -8.93
CA ARG A 91 -6.90 -6.58 -8.85
C ARG A 91 -7.06 -7.24 -10.22
N ASN A 92 -7.51 -6.47 -11.21
CA ASN A 92 -7.74 -6.95 -12.57
C ASN A 92 -6.51 -6.81 -13.48
N ALA A 93 -5.41 -6.22 -13.00
CA ALA A 93 -4.17 -6.14 -13.75
C ALA A 93 -3.61 -7.55 -13.99
N LYS A 94 -3.12 -7.82 -15.20
CA LYS A 94 -2.52 -9.11 -15.54
C LYS A 94 -1.07 -9.14 -15.04
N PRO A 95 -0.72 -9.99 -14.06
CA PRO A 95 0.66 -10.10 -13.63
C PRO A 95 1.52 -10.72 -14.74
N LYS A 96 2.82 -10.37 -14.79
CA LYS A 96 3.77 -10.92 -15.77
C LYS A 96 4.06 -12.41 -15.56
N SER A 97 3.94 -12.90 -14.32
CA SER A 97 4.07 -14.31 -13.95
C SER A 97 2.90 -14.71 -13.05
N ILE A 98 2.39 -15.93 -13.21
CA ILE A 98 1.22 -16.43 -12.48
C ILE A 98 1.70 -17.35 -11.35
N PRO A 99 1.54 -16.96 -10.06
CA PRO A 99 1.80 -17.84 -8.93
C PRO A 99 0.78 -19.01 -8.86
N LYS A 100 1.12 -20.09 -8.14
CA LYS A 100 0.27 -21.28 -8.03
C LYS A 100 -1.12 -20.92 -7.45
N ASN A 101 -2.17 -21.56 -7.97
CA ASN A 101 -3.60 -21.20 -7.85
C ASN A 101 -4.08 -20.49 -6.57
N ALA A 102 -3.82 -21.04 -5.38
CA ALA A 102 -4.35 -20.49 -4.12
C ALA A 102 -3.77 -19.10 -3.78
N GLU A 103 -2.53 -18.82 -4.22
CA GLU A 103 -1.87 -17.54 -3.99
C GLU A 103 -2.36 -16.47 -4.98
N LEU A 104 -2.87 -16.88 -6.15
CA LEU A 104 -3.20 -15.93 -7.23
C LEU A 104 -4.23 -14.88 -6.80
N MET A 105 -5.22 -15.26 -5.99
CA MET A 105 -6.23 -14.31 -5.52
C MET A 105 -5.62 -13.32 -4.52
N ASP A 106 -4.79 -13.79 -3.59
CA ASP A 106 -4.11 -12.93 -2.62
C ASP A 106 -3.16 -11.96 -3.32
N TYR A 107 -2.41 -12.41 -4.34
CA TYR A 107 -1.57 -11.53 -5.17
C TYR A 107 -2.38 -10.43 -5.87
N LYS A 108 -3.55 -10.76 -6.42
CA LYS A 108 -4.41 -9.78 -7.07
C LYS A 108 -4.93 -8.73 -6.07
N TYR A 109 -5.35 -9.15 -4.89
CA TYR A 109 -5.79 -8.20 -3.86
C TYR A 109 -4.64 -7.36 -3.32
N ALA A 110 -3.46 -7.94 -3.09
CA ALA A 110 -2.24 -7.20 -2.75
C ALA A 110 -1.91 -6.14 -3.80
N THR A 111 -1.90 -6.51 -5.09
CA THR A 111 -1.68 -5.55 -6.19
C THR A 111 -2.71 -4.42 -6.17
N GLY A 112 -3.97 -4.72 -5.85
CA GLY A 112 -5.03 -3.73 -5.67
C GLY A 112 -4.76 -2.75 -4.52
N PHE A 113 -4.29 -3.27 -3.39
CA PHE A 113 -3.89 -2.47 -2.23
C PHE A 113 -2.67 -1.59 -2.54
N GLU A 114 -1.60 -2.15 -3.09
CA GLU A 114 -0.40 -1.42 -3.49
C GLU A 114 -0.75 -0.32 -4.51
N SER A 115 -1.64 -0.60 -5.47
CA SER A 115 -2.11 0.40 -6.43
C SER A 115 -2.77 1.61 -5.75
N LEU A 116 -3.58 1.36 -4.71
CA LEU A 116 -4.21 2.41 -3.92
C LEU A 116 -3.16 3.25 -3.18
N ILE A 117 -2.23 2.61 -2.47
CA ILE A 117 -1.16 3.31 -1.75
C ILE A 117 -0.30 4.15 -2.70
N GLY A 118 0.06 3.60 -3.85
CA GLY A 118 0.83 4.32 -4.87
C GLY A 118 0.10 5.55 -5.41
N TYR A 119 -1.20 5.44 -5.65
CA TYR A 119 -2.02 6.58 -6.08
C TYR A 119 -2.07 7.68 -5.02
N LEU A 120 -2.39 7.33 -3.77
CA LEU A 120 -2.44 8.30 -2.67
C LEU A 120 -1.07 8.98 -2.48
N TYR A 121 0.02 8.22 -2.61
CA TYR A 121 1.37 8.76 -2.50
C TYR A 121 1.67 9.76 -3.61
N LEU A 122 1.43 9.41 -4.88
CA LEU A 122 1.75 10.28 -6.02
C LEU A 122 0.86 11.53 -6.07
N THR A 123 -0.37 11.44 -5.57
CA THR A 123 -1.31 12.57 -5.49
C THR A 123 -1.15 13.43 -4.23
N GLY A 124 -0.18 13.11 -3.35
CA GLY A 124 0.10 13.91 -2.16
C GLY A 124 -0.93 13.74 -1.02
N GLN A 125 -1.73 12.68 -1.04
CA GLN A 125 -2.76 12.41 -0.04
C GLN A 125 -2.19 11.75 1.23
N ASP A 126 -1.21 12.39 1.85
CA ASP A 126 -0.50 11.89 3.05
C ASP A 126 -1.44 11.55 4.20
N ASN A 127 -2.38 12.45 4.50
CA ASN A 127 -3.34 12.27 5.59
C ASN A 127 -4.18 11.00 5.39
N ARG A 128 -4.53 10.67 4.15
CA ARG A 128 -5.30 9.46 3.84
C ARG A 128 -4.46 8.20 3.98
N ILE A 129 -3.18 8.23 3.59
CA ILE A 129 -2.25 7.13 3.86
C ILE A 129 -2.12 6.89 5.36
N ILE A 130 -1.94 7.96 6.15
CA ILE A 130 -1.83 7.87 7.62
C ILE A 130 -3.12 7.29 8.21
N GLU A 131 -4.29 7.77 7.79
CA GLU A 131 -5.58 7.26 8.27
C GLU A 131 -5.74 5.76 8.01
N LEU A 132 -5.45 5.30 6.78
CA LEU A 132 -5.49 3.88 6.45
C LEU A 132 -4.45 3.09 7.24
N PHE A 133 -3.24 3.62 7.39
CA PHE A 133 -2.16 2.99 8.12
C PHE A 133 -2.48 2.80 9.62
N ASP A 134 -3.05 3.82 10.27
CA ASP A 134 -3.49 3.76 11.66
C ASP A 134 -4.55 2.67 11.86
N LYS A 135 -5.45 2.50 10.88
CA LYS A 135 -6.41 1.37 10.88
C LYS A 135 -5.68 0.04 10.74
N ILE A 136 -4.72 -0.08 9.84
CA ILE A 136 -3.95 -1.32 9.62
C ILE A 136 -3.25 -1.78 10.89
N ILE A 137 -2.50 -0.91 11.57
CA ILE A 137 -1.75 -1.29 12.78
C ILE A 137 -2.65 -1.55 14.00
N SER A 138 -3.93 -1.18 13.92
CA SER A 138 -4.95 -1.51 14.92
C SER A 138 -5.66 -2.85 14.66
N LEU A 139 -5.46 -3.47 13.48
CA LEU A 139 -6.04 -4.78 13.17
C LEU A 139 -5.36 -5.88 14.01
N PRO A 140 -6.13 -6.88 14.47
CA PRO A 140 -5.53 -8.08 15.05
C PRO A 140 -4.73 -8.80 13.96
N MET A 141 -3.45 -9.02 14.21
CA MET A 141 -2.62 -9.80 13.30
C MET A 141 -3.00 -11.28 13.43
N GLU A 142 -3.48 -11.89 12.35
CA GLU A 142 -3.67 -13.34 12.29
C GLU A 142 -2.31 -14.02 12.49
N SER A 143 -2.25 -14.91 13.48
CA SER A 143 -1.04 -15.64 13.91
C SER A 143 -0.75 -16.83 13.02
#